data_AF-A0A7R9FUA0-F1
#
_entry.id   AF-A0A7R9FUA0-F1
#
_cell.length_a   1.000
_cell.length_b   1.000
_cell.length_c   1.000
_cell.angle_alpha   90.00
_cell.angle_beta   90.00
_cell.angle_gamma   90.00
#
_symmetry.space_group_name_H-M   'P 1'
#
loop_
_entity.id
_entity.type
_entity.pdbx_description
1 polymer ?
#
loop_
_entity_poly.entity_id
_entity_poly.type
_entity_poly.pdbx_seq_one_letter_code
_entity_poly.pdbx_strand_id
1 'polypeptide(L)'
;IASAGGAVGAGIAALAAGIGVGQIGKGALESIARQPEVAGEIRSNMILAAALVEGVALFGVIAGILAIKFAWKPILEALNERESNIADSIASAEKMKSEMASMKSENENLLNQAREERSLLLKEAKETKDKIINEAKDQAKEEANKIMLEARQQIEMQKNAAIVDVKNQIGS
;
A
#
# COMPACT_ATOMS: atom_id res chain seq x y z
N ILE A 1 -32.29 2.40 11.31
CA ILE A 1 -32.63 1.96 12.68
C ILE A 1 -32.86 3.16 13.60
N ALA A 2 -31.96 4.16 13.69
CA ALA A 2 -32.24 5.32 14.57
C ALA A 2 -33.35 6.25 14.05
N SER A 3 -33.51 6.40 12.73
CA SER A 3 -34.64 7.14 12.14
C SER A 3 -36.00 6.55 12.50
N ALA A 4 -36.08 5.21 12.56
CA ALA A 4 -37.26 4.50 13.03
C ALA A 4 -37.43 4.64 14.55
N GLY A 5 -36.34 4.57 15.32
CA GLY A 5 -36.37 4.60 16.79
C GLY A 5 -36.98 5.87 17.38
N GLY A 6 -36.58 7.06 16.92
CA GLY A 6 -37.15 8.30 17.46
C GLY A 6 -38.49 8.71 16.85
N ALA A 7 -38.85 8.26 15.64
CA ALA A 7 -40.21 8.41 15.12
C ALA A 7 -41.20 7.52 15.91
N VAL A 8 -40.81 6.29 16.20
CA VAL A 8 -41.57 5.37 17.07
C VAL A 8 -41.65 5.91 18.50
N GLY A 9 -40.53 6.40 19.05
CA GLY A 9 -40.48 7.00 20.38
C GLY A 9 -41.38 8.23 20.51
N ALA A 10 -41.40 9.11 19.51
CA ALA A 10 -42.30 10.26 19.47
C ALA A 10 -43.77 9.84 19.41
N GLY A 11 -44.10 8.81 18.61
CA GLY A 11 -45.45 8.26 18.53
C GLY A 11 -45.93 7.67 19.86
N ILE A 12 -45.06 6.92 20.55
CA ILE A 12 -45.36 6.36 21.88
C ILE A 12 -45.55 7.48 22.91
N ALA A 13 -44.70 8.51 22.91
CA ALA A 13 -44.82 9.65 23.82
C ALA A 13 -46.14 10.42 23.62
N ALA A 14 -46.54 10.65 22.36
CA ALA A 14 -47.81 11.29 22.04
C ALA A 14 -49.02 10.46 22.51
N LEU A 15 -48.99 9.14 22.30
CA LEU A 15 -50.05 8.23 22.76
C LEU A 15 -50.14 8.18 24.29
N ALA A 16 -49.00 8.08 24.98
CA ALA A 16 -48.94 8.07 26.44
C ALA A 16 -49.47 9.38 27.03
N ALA A 17 -49.12 10.54 26.44
CA ALA A 17 -49.64 11.83 26.84
C ALA A 17 -51.16 11.93 26.62
N GLY A 18 -51.66 11.49 25.47
CA GLY A 18 -53.10 11.46 25.17
C GLY A 18 -53.89 10.60 26.16
N ILE A 19 -53.36 9.42 26.52
CA ILE A 19 -53.97 8.56 27.53
C ILE A 19 -53.95 9.22 28.91
N GLY A 20 -52.81 9.80 29.31
CA GLY A 20 -52.65 10.46 30.62
C GLY A 20 -53.59 11.65 30.80
N VAL A 21 -53.65 12.55 29.80
CA VAL A 21 -54.56 13.71 29.81
C VAL A 21 -56.02 13.25 29.80
N GLY A 22 -56.35 12.19 29.04
CA GLY A 22 -57.70 11.61 29.03
C GLY A 22 -58.14 11.05 30.39
N GLN A 23 -57.23 10.39 31.11
CA GLN A 23 -57.50 9.89 32.48
C GLN A 23 -57.69 11.04 33.48
N ILE A 24 -56.85 12.07 33.39
CA ILE A 24 -56.97 13.30 34.21
C ILE A 24 -58.33 13.96 33.97
N GLY A 25 -58.72 14.14 32.70
CA GLY A 25 -60.00 14.73 32.32
C GLY A 25 -61.20 13.91 32.82
N LYS A 26 -61.15 12.58 32.68
CA LYS A 26 -62.20 11.68 33.18
C LYS A 26 -62.36 11.78 34.69
N GLY A 27 -61.27 11.69 35.45
CA GLY A 27 -61.29 11.79 36.91
C GLY A 27 -61.80 13.15 37.41
N ALA A 28 -61.44 14.23 36.71
CA ALA A 28 -61.92 15.57 37.01
C ALA A 28 -63.43 15.71 36.76
N LEU A 29 -63.94 15.21 35.63
CA LEU A 29 -65.38 15.26 35.30
C LEU A 29 -66.23 14.48 36.30
N GLU A 30 -65.81 13.27 36.66
CA GLU A 30 -66.51 12.44 37.67
C GLU A 30 -66.53 13.11 39.05
N SER A 31 -65.43 13.77 39.44
CA SER A 31 -65.33 14.48 40.71
C SER A 31 -66.20 15.73 40.75
N ILE A 32 -66.24 16.51 39.66
CA ILE A 32 -67.13 17.68 39.51
C ILE A 32 -68.60 17.27 39.56
N ALA A 33 -68.97 16.16 38.92
CA ALA A 33 -70.35 15.67 38.95
C ALA A 33 -70.81 15.27 40.36
N ARG A 34 -69.90 14.78 41.21
CA ARG A 34 -70.18 14.42 42.61
C ARG A 34 -70.17 15.61 43.55
N GLN A 35 -69.32 16.61 43.29
CA GLN A 35 -69.13 17.78 44.15
C GLN A 35 -69.07 19.07 43.31
N PRO A 36 -70.23 19.60 42.89
CA PRO A 36 -70.28 20.78 42.02
C PRO A 36 -69.75 22.06 42.70
N GLU A 37 -69.78 22.11 44.04
CA GLU A 37 -69.34 23.27 44.82
C GLU A 37 -67.83 23.56 44.69
N VAL A 38 -66.99 22.54 44.48
CA VAL A 38 -65.52 22.66 44.35
C VAL A 38 -65.04 22.58 42.89
N ALA A 39 -65.94 22.76 41.91
CA ALA A 39 -65.63 22.55 40.50
C ALA A 39 -64.51 23.45 39.96
N GLY A 40 -64.40 24.69 40.47
CA GLY A 40 -63.34 25.63 40.07
C GLY A 40 -61.95 25.14 40.44
N GLU A 41 -61.78 24.60 41.65
CA GLU A 41 -60.51 24.09 42.15
C GLU A 41 -60.08 22.81 41.41
N ILE A 42 -61.04 21.89 41.17
CA ILE A 42 -60.78 20.67 40.39
C ILE A 42 -60.33 21.02 38.96
N ARG A 43 -60.97 21.98 38.30
CA ARG A 43 -60.56 22.43 36.95
C ARG A 43 -59.15 23.02 36.94
N SER A 44 -58.81 23.83 37.93
CA SER A 44 -57.47 24.44 38.03
C SER A 44 -56.38 23.37 38.17
N ASN A 45 -56.56 22.42 39.10
CA ASN A 45 -55.60 21.35 39.33
C ASN A 45 -55.51 20.38 38.13
N MET A 46 -56.63 20.13 37.46
CA MET A 46 -56.69 19.32 36.23
C MET A 46 -55.85 19.94 35.10
N ILE A 47 -56.02 21.25 34.85
CA ILE A 47 -55.28 21.97 33.80
C ILE A 47 -53.78 21.97 34.13
N LEU A 48 -53.40 22.21 35.39
CA LEU A 48 -52.00 22.17 35.82
C LEU A 48 -51.37 20.79 35.56
N ALA A 49 -52.07 19.70 35.95
CA ALA A 49 -51.60 18.35 35.72
C ALA A 49 -51.49 18.02 34.22
N ALA A 50 -52.48 18.40 33.42
CA ALA A 50 -52.46 18.22 31.96
C ALA A 50 -51.29 18.97 31.29
N ALA A 51 -51.05 20.22 31.69
CA ALA A 51 -49.95 21.03 31.18
C ALA A 51 -48.57 20.43 31.47
N LEU A 52 -48.38 19.83 32.66
CA LEU A 52 -47.13 19.14 33.01
C LEU A 52 -46.90 17.89 32.15
N VAL A 53 -47.96 17.09 31.92
CA VAL A 53 -47.90 15.90 31.06
C VAL A 53 -47.55 16.29 29.61
N GLU A 54 -48.18 17.32 29.07
CA GLU A 54 -47.87 17.83 27.72
C GLU A 54 -46.45 18.39 27.62
N GLY A 55 -45.97 19.10 28.65
CA GLY A 55 -44.62 19.66 28.68
C GLY A 55 -43.53 18.60 28.53
N VAL A 56 -43.63 17.50 29.29
CA VAL A 56 -42.65 16.40 29.20
C VAL A 56 -42.77 15.67 27.85
N ALA A 57 -43.99 15.48 27.35
CA ALA A 57 -44.22 14.81 26.08
C ALA A 57 -43.62 15.59 24.89
N LEU A 58 -43.89 16.89 24.81
CA LEU A 58 -43.35 17.75 23.76
C LEU A 58 -41.82 17.83 23.82
N PHE A 59 -41.25 17.94 25.03
CA PHE A 59 -39.81 17.92 25.20
C PHE A 59 -39.19 16.61 24.67
N GLY A 60 -39.75 15.46 25.03
CA GLY A 60 -39.26 14.15 24.57
C GLY A 60 -39.35 13.98 23.05
N VAL A 61 -40.46 14.41 22.44
CA VAL A 61 -40.66 14.37 20.98
C VAL A 61 -39.62 15.24 20.27
N ILE A 62 -39.45 16.49 20.71
CA ILE A 62 -38.51 17.43 20.08
C ILE A 62 -37.06 16.94 20.25
N ALA A 63 -36.68 16.56 21.48
CA ALA A 63 -35.34 16.04 21.76
C ALA A 63 -35.02 14.80 20.92
N GLY A 64 -35.97 13.86 20.78
CA GLY A 64 -35.82 12.66 19.96
C GLY A 64 -35.63 12.98 18.47
N ILE A 65 -36.44 13.90 17.92
CA ILE A 65 -36.32 14.31 16.51
C ILE A 65 -34.98 15.00 16.25
N LEU A 66 -34.55 15.90 17.14
CA LEU A 66 -33.26 16.58 17.02
C LEU A 66 -32.11 15.56 17.11
N ALA A 67 -32.15 14.63 18.06
CA ALA A 67 -31.14 13.59 18.19
C ALA A 67 -31.02 12.75 16.91
N ILE A 68 -32.13 12.34 16.29
CA ILE A 68 -32.07 11.63 15.00
C ILE A 68 -31.47 12.50 13.92
N LYS A 69 -31.99 13.72 13.76
CA LYS A 69 -31.62 14.61 12.65
C LYS A 69 -30.14 14.97 12.69
N PHE A 70 -29.59 15.18 13.89
CA PHE A 70 -28.21 15.60 14.07
C PHE A 70 -27.22 14.45 14.28
N ALA A 71 -27.61 13.32 14.89
CA ALA A 71 -26.68 12.21 15.14
C ALA A 71 -26.59 11.22 13.98
N TRP A 72 -27.67 11.01 13.20
CA TRP A 72 -27.66 9.97 12.16
C TRP A 72 -26.74 10.29 10.98
N LYS A 73 -26.72 11.56 10.55
CA LYS A 73 -25.89 12.02 9.43
C LYS A 73 -24.38 11.81 9.67
N PRO A 74 -23.77 12.31 10.76
CA PRO A 74 -22.34 12.12 11.01
C PRO A 74 -21.96 10.65 11.25
N ILE A 75 -22.86 9.84 11.83
CA ILE A 75 -22.59 8.40 12.01
C ILE A 75 -22.52 7.67 10.67
N LEU A 76 -23.46 7.96 9.76
CA LEU A 76 -23.44 7.38 8.42
C LEU A 76 -22.21 7.83 7.62
N GLU A 77 -21.84 9.10 7.75
CA GLU A 77 -20.67 9.66 7.10
C GLU A 77 -19.38 8.97 7.60
N ALA A 78 -19.22 8.83 8.92
CA ALA A 78 -18.09 8.11 9.52
C ALA A 78 -18.06 6.62 9.16
N LEU A 79 -19.22 5.96 9.03
CA LEU A 79 -19.31 4.57 8.58
C LEU A 79 -18.89 4.42 7.12
N ASN A 80 -19.39 5.30 6.25
CA ASN A 80 -19.06 5.28 4.82
C ASN A 80 -17.57 5.63 4.59
N GLU A 81 -17.02 6.57 5.36
CA GLU A 81 -15.59 6.87 5.33
C GLU A 81 -14.74 5.66 5.74
N ARG A 82 -15.15 4.92 6.77
CA ARG A 82 -14.47 3.67 7.16
C ARG A 82 -14.57 2.60 6.08
N GLU A 83 -15.74 2.43 5.49
CA GLU A 83 -15.96 1.47 4.40
C GLU A 83 -15.07 1.80 3.19
N SER A 84 -15.04 3.08 2.77
CA SER A 84 -14.17 3.55 1.69
C SER A 84 -12.69 3.32 2.01
N ASN A 85 -12.23 3.70 3.21
CA ASN A 85 -10.84 3.52 3.61
C ASN A 85 -10.42 2.03 3.63
N ILE A 86 -11.32 1.14 4.06
CA ILE A 86 -11.08 -0.31 4.03
C ILE A 86 -11.00 -0.80 2.58
N ALA A 87 -11.92 -0.38 1.72
CA ALA A 87 -11.93 -0.75 0.31
C ALA A 87 -10.63 -0.30 -0.38
N ASP A 88 -10.22 0.95 -0.17
CA ASP A 88 -8.98 1.51 -0.73
C ASP A 88 -7.73 0.79 -0.19
N SER A 89 -7.72 0.46 1.10
CA SER A 89 -6.60 -0.27 1.72
C SER A 89 -6.46 -1.68 1.16
N ILE A 90 -7.59 -2.38 0.92
CA ILE A 90 -7.60 -3.71 0.32
C ILE A 90 -7.15 -3.64 -1.14
N ALA A 91 -7.67 -2.68 -1.91
CA ALA A 91 -7.27 -2.48 -3.31
C ALA A 91 -5.77 -2.16 -3.43
N SER A 92 -5.25 -1.31 -2.54
CA SER A 92 -3.82 -0.99 -2.46
C SER A 92 -2.99 -2.22 -2.09
N ALA A 93 -3.43 -3.03 -1.12
CA ALA A 93 -2.76 -4.28 -0.76
C ALA A 93 -2.72 -5.29 -1.91
N GLU A 94 -3.81 -5.40 -2.68
CA GLU A 94 -3.85 -6.28 -3.86
C GLU A 94 -2.94 -5.79 -4.98
N LYS A 95 -2.90 -4.46 -5.22
CA LYS A 95 -1.95 -3.82 -6.15
C LYS A 95 -0.51 -4.06 -5.74
N MET A 96 -0.17 -3.84 -4.47
CA MET A 96 1.16 -4.13 -3.93
C MET A 96 1.53 -5.60 -4.10
N LYS A 97 0.60 -6.53 -3.84
CA LYS A 97 0.86 -7.96 -4.04
C LYS A 97 1.13 -8.28 -5.52
N SER A 98 0.39 -7.68 -6.44
CA SER A 98 0.63 -7.81 -7.88
C SER A 98 1.98 -7.24 -8.29
N GLU A 99 2.33 -6.04 -7.82
CA GLU A 99 3.62 -5.39 -8.09
C GLU A 99 4.80 -6.14 -7.44
N MET A 100 4.61 -6.74 -6.27
CA MET A 100 5.60 -7.63 -5.65
C MET A 100 5.79 -8.92 -6.45
N ALA A 101 4.73 -9.46 -7.04
CA ALA A 101 4.82 -10.62 -7.92
C ALA A 101 5.58 -10.27 -9.21
N SER A 102 5.30 -9.13 -9.83
CA SER A 102 6.04 -8.67 -11.02
C SER A 102 7.49 -8.36 -10.69
N MET A 103 7.77 -7.67 -9.58
CA MET A 103 9.14 -7.40 -9.13
C MET A 103 9.93 -8.68 -8.87
N LYS A 104 9.31 -9.71 -8.30
CA LYS A 104 9.98 -11.00 -8.10
C LYS A 104 10.34 -11.67 -9.44
N SER A 105 9.42 -11.64 -10.40
CA SER A 105 9.67 -12.14 -11.76
C SER A 105 10.76 -11.33 -12.48
N GLU A 106 10.73 -10.00 -12.37
CA GLU A 106 11.76 -9.12 -12.93
C GLU A 106 13.12 -9.35 -12.28
N ASN A 107 13.16 -9.58 -10.96
CA ASN A 107 14.38 -9.90 -10.23
C ASN A 107 14.98 -11.23 -10.68
N GLU A 108 14.15 -12.28 -10.82
CA GLU A 108 14.59 -13.57 -11.37
C GLU A 108 15.13 -13.43 -12.80
N ASN A 109 14.46 -12.65 -13.65
CA ASN A 109 14.93 -12.35 -15.01
C ASN A 109 16.26 -11.58 -15.01
N LEU A 110 16.39 -10.56 -14.17
CA LEU A 110 17.62 -9.77 -14.03
C LEU A 110 18.79 -10.64 -13.54
N LEU A 111 18.55 -11.52 -12.57
CA LEU A 111 19.56 -12.47 -12.09
C LEU A 111 19.99 -13.46 -13.18
N ASN A 112 19.06 -13.90 -14.01
CA ASN A 112 19.36 -14.78 -15.14
C ASN A 112 20.17 -14.05 -16.22
N GLN A 113 19.78 -12.82 -16.58
CA GLN A 113 20.52 -11.97 -17.51
C GLN A 113 21.95 -11.70 -17.00
N ALA A 114 22.10 -11.33 -15.73
CA ALA A 114 23.41 -11.11 -15.12
C ALA A 114 24.28 -12.38 -15.12
N ARG A 115 23.69 -13.57 -14.96
CA ARG A 115 24.41 -14.86 -15.07
C ARG A 115 24.85 -15.15 -16.50
N GLU A 116 24.00 -14.83 -17.48
CA GLU A 116 24.30 -15.02 -18.91
C GLU A 116 25.40 -14.06 -19.36
N GLU A 117 25.29 -12.77 -19.04
CA GLU A 117 26.33 -11.76 -19.27
C GLU A 117 27.65 -12.16 -18.62
N ARG A 118 27.63 -12.63 -17.36
CA ARG A 118 28.83 -13.13 -16.69
C ARG A 118 29.46 -14.31 -17.44
N SER A 119 28.64 -15.22 -17.97
CA SER A 119 29.12 -16.37 -18.73
C SER A 119 29.81 -15.93 -20.03
N LEU A 120 29.21 -14.97 -20.73
CA LEU A 120 29.77 -14.37 -21.94
C LEU A 120 31.11 -13.68 -21.64
N LEU A 121 31.16 -12.88 -20.58
CA LEU A 121 32.37 -12.17 -20.15
C LEU A 121 33.50 -13.15 -19.80
N LEU A 122 33.18 -14.25 -19.11
CA LEU A 122 34.14 -15.32 -18.81
C LEU A 122 34.63 -16.04 -20.07
N LYS A 123 33.76 -16.25 -21.05
CA LYS A 123 34.12 -16.85 -22.34
C LYS A 123 35.05 -15.92 -23.11
N GLU A 124 34.70 -14.65 -23.24
CA GLU A 124 35.49 -13.63 -23.92
C GLU A 124 36.85 -13.43 -23.24
N ALA A 125 36.90 -13.42 -21.90
CA ALA A 125 38.16 -13.35 -21.16
C ALA A 125 39.06 -14.58 -21.41
N LYS A 126 38.49 -15.78 -21.53
CA LYS A 126 39.24 -17.00 -21.89
C LYS A 126 39.76 -16.95 -23.32
N GLU A 127 38.91 -16.57 -24.28
CA GLU A 127 39.30 -16.44 -25.69
C GLU A 127 40.40 -15.39 -25.86
N THR A 128 40.27 -14.24 -25.20
CA THR A 128 41.27 -13.16 -25.19
C THR A 128 42.59 -13.66 -24.58
N LYS A 129 42.53 -14.35 -23.45
CA LYS A 129 43.72 -14.95 -22.82
C LYS A 129 44.42 -15.94 -23.77
N ASP A 130 43.67 -16.86 -24.37
CA ASP A 130 44.24 -17.88 -25.25
C ASP A 130 44.85 -17.24 -26.51
N LYS A 131 44.21 -16.19 -27.04
CA LYS A 131 44.75 -15.38 -28.13
C LYS A 131 46.09 -14.71 -27.75
N ILE A 132 46.16 -14.05 -26.59
CA ILE A 132 47.41 -13.43 -26.10
C ILE A 132 48.52 -14.48 -25.95
N ILE A 133 48.21 -15.67 -25.42
CA ILE A 133 49.20 -16.75 -25.26
C ILE A 133 49.71 -17.23 -26.62
N ASN A 134 48.83 -17.38 -27.61
CA ASN A 134 49.23 -17.82 -28.95
C ASN A 134 50.06 -16.76 -29.67
N GLU A 135 49.63 -15.48 -29.64
CA GLU A 135 50.38 -14.36 -30.21
C GLU A 135 51.76 -14.23 -29.58
N ALA A 136 51.87 -14.34 -28.24
CA ALA A 136 53.16 -14.31 -27.56
C ALA A 136 54.06 -15.49 -27.96
N LYS A 137 53.51 -16.70 -28.16
CA LYS A 137 54.27 -17.86 -28.64
C LYS A 137 54.76 -17.68 -30.08
N ASP A 138 53.94 -17.10 -30.94
CA ASP A 138 54.29 -16.87 -32.34
C ASP A 138 55.36 -15.79 -32.48
N GLN A 139 55.22 -14.67 -31.75
CA GLN A 139 56.25 -13.64 -31.66
C GLN A 139 57.57 -14.21 -31.10
N ALA A 140 57.52 -15.04 -30.06
CA ALA A 140 58.71 -15.67 -29.50
C ALA A 140 59.41 -16.60 -30.52
N LYS A 141 58.66 -17.35 -31.33
CA LYS A 141 59.23 -18.18 -32.42
C LYS A 141 59.86 -17.31 -33.50
N GLU A 142 59.19 -16.22 -33.88
CA GLU A 142 59.69 -15.30 -34.90
C GLU A 142 61.00 -14.64 -34.46
N GLU A 143 61.07 -14.14 -33.22
CA GLU A 143 62.28 -13.55 -32.65
C GLU A 143 63.39 -14.59 -32.47
N ALA A 144 63.06 -15.82 -32.03
CA ALA A 144 64.02 -16.91 -31.93
C ALA A 144 64.60 -17.30 -33.31
N ASN A 145 63.76 -17.36 -34.34
CA ASN A 145 64.21 -17.61 -35.72
C ASN A 145 65.16 -16.50 -36.20
N LYS A 146 64.84 -15.24 -35.89
CA LYS A 146 65.67 -14.09 -36.23
C LYS A 146 67.05 -14.14 -35.56
N ILE A 147 67.08 -14.39 -34.25
CA ILE A 147 68.33 -14.57 -33.48
C ILE A 147 69.16 -15.73 -34.05
N MET A 148 68.53 -16.86 -34.39
CA MET A 148 69.23 -18.01 -35.00
C MET A 148 69.81 -17.68 -36.38
N LEU A 149 69.12 -16.86 -37.17
CA LEU A 149 69.56 -16.45 -38.50
C LEU A 149 70.73 -15.48 -38.41
N GLU A 150 70.66 -14.50 -37.49
CA GLU A 150 71.75 -13.60 -37.16
C GLU A 150 72.98 -14.36 -36.63
N ALA A 151 72.79 -15.33 -35.72
CA ALA A 151 73.85 -16.17 -35.20
C ALA A 151 74.55 -16.98 -36.32
N ARG A 152 73.78 -17.54 -37.27
CA ARG A 152 74.34 -18.24 -38.44
C ARG A 152 75.14 -17.29 -39.34
N GLN A 153 74.64 -16.09 -39.58
CA GLN A 153 75.35 -15.07 -40.36
C GLN A 153 76.66 -14.64 -39.69
N GLN A 154 76.65 -14.45 -38.37
CA GLN A 154 77.87 -14.16 -37.61
C GLN A 154 78.88 -15.31 -37.66
N ILE A 155 78.42 -16.57 -37.54
CA ILE A 155 79.28 -17.76 -37.69
C ILE A 155 79.88 -17.83 -39.09
N GLU A 156 79.11 -17.57 -40.14
CA GLU A 156 79.62 -17.53 -41.53
C GLU A 156 80.65 -16.41 -41.72
N MET A 157 80.38 -15.21 -41.21
CA MET A 157 81.33 -14.09 -41.24
C MET A 157 82.62 -14.43 -40.48
N GLN A 158 82.51 -14.98 -39.28
CA GLN A 158 83.67 -15.41 -38.48
C GLN A 158 84.45 -16.53 -39.16
N LYS A 159 83.77 -17.51 -39.76
CA LYS A 159 84.39 -18.58 -40.54
C LYS A 159 85.14 -18.02 -41.76
N ASN A 160 84.52 -17.12 -42.51
CA ASN A 160 85.15 -16.49 -43.68
C ASN A 160 86.35 -15.64 -43.26
N ALA A 161 86.24 -14.87 -42.17
CA ALA A 161 87.35 -14.12 -41.60
C ALA A 161 88.51 -15.03 -41.18
N ALA A 162 88.21 -16.15 -40.51
CA ALA A 162 89.21 -17.14 -40.12
C ALA A 162 89.88 -17.82 -41.34
N ILE A 163 89.12 -18.11 -42.41
CA ILE A 163 89.69 -18.65 -43.67
C ILE A 163 90.64 -17.62 -44.31
N VAL A 164 90.27 -16.34 -44.33
CA VAL A 164 91.13 -15.26 -44.84
C VAL A 164 92.41 -15.15 -43.99
N ASP A 165 92.28 -15.21 -42.68
CA ASP A 165 93.41 -15.13 -41.75
C ASP A 165 94.38 -16.32 -41.90
N VAL A 166 93.85 -17.55 -42.02
CA VAL A 166 94.64 -18.76 -42.33
C VAL A 166 95.33 -18.64 -43.68
N LYS A 167 94.65 -18.11 -44.71
CA LYS A 167 95.23 -17.93 -46.04
C LYS A 167 96.39 -16.92 -46.03
N ASN A 168 96.30 -15.88 -45.19
CA ASN A 168 97.38 -14.92 -45.00
C ASN A 168 98.59 -15.52 -44.25
N GLN A 169 98.36 -16.42 -43.29
CA GLN A 169 99.44 -17.13 -42.58
C GLN A 169 100.18 -18.16 -43.42
N ILE A 170 99.52 -18.82 -44.39
CA ILE A 170 100.16 -19.80 -45.29
C ILE A 170 100.88 -19.10 -46.47
N GLY A 171 100.59 -17.81 -46.71
CA GLY A 171 101.21 -16.99 -47.75
C GLY A 171 102.52 -16.29 -47.35
N SER A 172 102.99 -16.47 -46.12
CA SER A 172 104.32 -16.04 -45.63
C SER A 172 105.22 -17.24 -45.38
#